data_AF-A0A5C3MPN3-F1
#
_entry.id   AF-A0A5C3MPN3-F1
#
_cell.length_a   1.000
_cell.length_b   1.000
_cell.length_c   1.000
_cell.angle_alpha   90.00
_cell.angle_beta   90.00
_cell.angle_gamma   90.00
#
_symmetry.space_group_name_H-M   'P 1'
#
loop_
_entity.id
_entity.type
_entity.pdbx_description
1 polymer ?
#
loop_
_entity_poly.entity_id
_entity_poly.type
_entity_poly.pdbx_seq_one_letter_code
_entity_poly.pdbx_strand_id
1 'polypeptide(L)'
;CRYCPGVVLEHRENHLIIHLSKVETCPNAPPSVRVKAASLLMTKYGANEESAPASGAPVLAESQVTAVNPDAVVEQPPKKAKLSKQQSLNLFVDRPMSTSEVQQANLSFLQYLVNSQLAFRTAEDPFLADWAYKLRPSYDVPSRFVL
;
A
#
# COMPACT_ATOMS: atom_id res chain seq x y z
N CYS A 1 25.18 10.95 2.45
CA CYS A 1 25.69 9.64 1.92
C CYS A 1 26.95 9.25 2.71
N ARG A 2 27.33 7.96 2.83
CA ARG A 2 28.59 7.58 3.51
C ARG A 2 29.86 7.98 2.73
N TYR A 3 29.74 8.24 1.43
CA TYR A 3 30.87 8.56 0.54
C TYR A 3 30.99 10.06 0.20
N CYS A 4 29.95 10.86 0.48
CA CYS A 4 29.97 12.31 0.29
C CYS A 4 29.95 13.01 1.66
N PRO A 5 31.04 13.68 2.07
CA PRO A 5 31.02 14.51 3.27
C PRO A 5 30.14 15.75 3.03
N GLY A 6 29.23 16.05 3.95
CA GLY A 6 28.43 17.29 3.95
C GLY A 6 27.07 17.26 3.25
N VAL A 7 26.72 16.19 2.51
CA VAL A 7 25.38 16.08 1.90
C VAL A 7 24.41 15.38 2.84
N VAL A 8 23.56 16.17 3.50
CA VAL A 8 22.37 15.68 4.20
C VAL A 8 21.34 15.30 3.12
N LEU A 9 21.08 14.01 2.99
CA LEU A 9 20.05 13.50 2.08
C LEU A 9 18.74 13.39 2.87
N GLU A 10 17.79 14.26 2.56
CA GLU A 10 16.41 14.09 2.99
C GLU A 10 15.80 12.84 2.33
N HIS A 11 14.90 12.14 3.02
CA HIS A 11 14.31 10.87 2.52
C HIS A 11 15.37 9.81 2.15
N ARG A 12 16.29 9.58 3.09
CA ARG A 12 17.52 8.77 2.96
C ARG A 12 17.32 7.46 2.19
N GLU A 13 16.23 6.73 2.34
CA GLU A 13 16.10 5.40 1.73
C GLU A 13 15.90 5.41 0.21
N ASN A 14 15.18 6.39 -0.33
CA ASN A 14 14.94 6.49 -1.78
C ASN A 14 15.98 7.38 -2.45
N HIS A 15 16.31 8.52 -1.82
CA HIS A 15 17.26 9.47 -2.37
C HIS A 15 18.71 8.98 -2.31
N LEU A 16 19.07 8.10 -1.36
CA LEU A 16 20.41 7.50 -1.33
C LEU A 16 20.65 6.56 -2.51
N ILE A 17 19.64 5.79 -2.93
CA ILE A 17 19.79 4.84 -4.03
C ILE A 17 19.98 5.62 -5.36
N ILE A 18 19.18 6.65 -5.58
CA ILE A 18 19.31 7.55 -6.75
C ILE A 18 20.66 8.28 -6.73
N HIS A 19 21.08 8.78 -5.56
CA HIS A 19 22.37 9.46 -5.40
C HIS A 19 23.57 8.53 -5.63
N LEU A 20 23.46 7.25 -5.27
CA LEU A 20 24.53 6.26 -5.45
C LEU A 20 24.58 5.65 -6.86
N SER A 21 23.48 5.67 -7.62
CA SER A 21 23.43 5.06 -8.95
C SER A 21 24.09 5.93 -10.03
N LYS A 22 24.00 7.26 -9.93
CA LYS A 22 24.58 8.20 -10.89
C LYS A 22 25.99 8.61 -10.47
N VAL A 23 26.91 8.65 -11.43
CA VAL A 23 28.31 9.07 -11.20
C VAL A 23 28.37 10.55 -10.84
N GLU A 24 27.54 11.37 -11.49
CA GLU A 24 27.45 12.82 -11.29
C GLU A 24 27.06 13.20 -9.86
N THR A 25 26.20 12.41 -9.22
CA THR A 25 25.67 12.72 -7.89
C THR A 25 26.57 12.24 -6.76
N CYS A 26 27.32 11.15 -6.95
CA CYS A 26 28.23 10.61 -5.94
C CYS A 26 29.57 10.18 -6.56
N PRO A 27 30.51 11.13 -6.73
CA PRO A 27 31.79 10.86 -7.38
C PRO A 27 32.65 9.86 -6.60
N ASN A 28 32.52 9.83 -5.28
CA ASN A 28 33.34 9.00 -4.38
C ASN A 28 32.77 7.59 -4.11
N ALA A 29 31.62 7.22 -4.66
CA ALA A 29 31.08 5.87 -4.46
C ALA A 29 31.86 4.82 -5.27
N PRO A 30 32.27 3.68 -4.67
CA PRO A 30 32.97 2.63 -5.38
C PRO A 30 32.06 1.94 -6.42
N PRO A 31 32.61 1.42 -7.53
CA PRO A 31 31.82 0.84 -8.64
C PRO A 31 30.89 -0.28 -8.19
N SER A 32 31.33 -1.12 -7.24
CA SER A 32 30.55 -2.21 -6.67
C SER A 32 29.26 -1.75 -5.98
N VAL A 33 29.27 -0.56 -5.37
CA VAL A 33 28.10 0.03 -4.72
C VAL A 33 27.18 0.67 -5.75
N ARG A 34 27.72 1.25 -6.82
CA ARG A 34 26.92 1.80 -7.92
C ARG A 34 26.12 0.73 -8.65
N VAL A 35 26.74 -0.41 -8.95
CA VAL A 35 26.07 -1.56 -9.58
C VAL A 35 24.95 -2.10 -8.70
N LYS A 36 25.20 -2.23 -7.39
CA LYS A 36 24.17 -2.63 -6.42
C LYS A 36 23.03 -1.61 -6.33
N ALA A 37 23.34 -0.32 -6.32
CA ALA A 37 22.33 0.74 -6.32
C ALA A 37 21.49 0.74 -7.61
N ALA A 38 22.12 0.58 -8.78
CA ALA A 38 21.43 0.47 -10.07
C ALA A 38 20.53 -0.77 -10.14
N SER A 39 21.01 -1.92 -9.65
CA SER A 39 20.19 -3.14 -9.53
C SER A 39 19.00 -2.95 -8.58
N LEU A 40 19.21 -2.25 -7.46
CA LEU A 40 18.14 -1.91 -6.52
C LEU A 40 17.12 -0.92 -7.11
N LEU A 41 17.54 0.01 -7.99
CA LEU A 41 16.59 0.84 -8.74
C LEU A 41 15.76 0.02 -9.72
N MET A 42 16.38 -0.87 -10.49
CA MET A 42 15.66 -1.72 -11.45
C MET A 42 14.65 -2.64 -10.76
N THR A 43 14.95 -3.12 -9.55
CA THR A 43 14.03 -3.97 -8.77
C THR A 43 12.92 -3.17 -8.08
N LYS A 44 13.21 -1.95 -7.58
CA LYS A 44 12.20 -1.08 -6.94
C LYS A 44 11.29 -0.35 -7.93
N TYR A 45 11.83 0.06 -9.07
CA TYR A 45 11.17 0.91 -10.09
C TYR A 45 10.97 0.19 -11.43
N GLY A 46 10.98 -1.15 -11.41
CA GLY A 46 10.86 -2.00 -12.61
C GLY A 46 9.84 -1.48 -13.62
N ALA A 47 10.39 -0.98 -14.72
CA ALA A 47 9.75 -0.45 -15.93
C ALA A 47 9.00 0.89 -15.84
N ASN A 48 9.62 1.96 -15.32
CA ASN A 48 9.31 3.34 -15.75
C ASN A 48 10.45 4.33 -15.47
N GLU A 49 11.27 4.62 -16.48
CA GLU A 49 11.79 5.96 -16.80
C GLU A 49 11.86 6.00 -18.34
N GLU A 50 10.87 6.58 -19.04
CA GLU A 50 10.68 8.00 -19.42
C GLU A 50 11.54 8.48 -20.62
N SER A 51 10.82 8.97 -21.63
CA SER A 51 11.16 10.03 -22.60
C SER A 51 12.37 9.91 -23.55
N ALA A 52 12.08 9.72 -24.84
CA ALA A 52 12.74 10.39 -25.98
C ALA A 52 11.81 10.44 -27.23
N PRO A 53 11.96 11.43 -28.15
CA PRO A 53 10.86 11.97 -28.97
C PRO A 53 10.76 11.47 -30.43
N ALA A 54 9.58 11.71 -31.03
CA ALA A 54 9.21 11.93 -32.44
C ALA A 54 9.81 11.06 -33.58
N SER A 55 8.92 10.37 -34.31
CA SER A 55 8.67 10.54 -35.76
C SER A 55 8.38 9.23 -36.50
N GLY A 56 7.32 9.22 -37.32
CA GLY A 56 7.19 8.37 -38.51
C GLY A 56 6.39 7.06 -38.38
N ALA A 57 5.15 7.09 -38.87
CA ALA A 57 4.37 5.90 -39.30
C ALA A 57 4.93 5.33 -40.63
N PRO A 58 4.25 4.36 -41.30
CA PRO A 58 3.79 3.03 -40.91
C PRO A 58 4.33 1.94 -41.88
N VAL A 59 4.38 0.65 -41.51
CA VAL A 59 4.47 -0.44 -42.51
C VAL A 59 3.63 -1.65 -42.10
N LEU A 60 2.70 -1.98 -42.99
CA LEU A 60 1.85 -3.18 -43.06
C LEU A 60 2.67 -4.42 -43.45
N ALA A 61 2.33 -5.59 -42.91
CA ALA A 61 2.31 -6.86 -43.65
C ALA A 61 1.68 -7.98 -42.79
N GLU A 62 0.48 -8.43 -43.20
CA GLU A 62 0.07 -9.82 -43.51
C GLU A 62 0.96 -10.97 -43.00
N SER A 63 0.51 -12.18 -42.66
CA SER A 63 -0.78 -12.89 -42.69
C SER A 63 -0.46 -14.28 -42.10
N GLN A 64 -1.36 -14.91 -41.35
CA GLN A 64 -1.75 -16.32 -41.56
C GLN A 64 -2.75 -16.79 -40.50
N VAL A 65 -3.84 -17.34 -41.02
CA VAL A 65 -4.94 -18.00 -40.31
C VAL A 65 -4.68 -19.50 -40.36
N THR A 66 -4.77 -20.20 -39.23
CA THR A 66 -5.09 -21.64 -39.19
C THR A 66 -6.05 -21.94 -38.03
N ALA A 67 -6.81 -23.01 -38.26
CA ALA A 67 -8.15 -23.27 -37.75
C ALA A 67 -8.22 -23.99 -36.39
N VAL A 68 -9.25 -23.59 -35.62
CA VAL A 68 -10.19 -24.40 -34.82
C VAL A 68 -9.67 -25.18 -33.60
N ASN A 69 -10.07 -24.71 -32.40
CA ASN A 69 -10.66 -25.53 -31.34
C ASN A 69 -11.46 -24.62 -30.36
N PRO A 70 -12.75 -24.83 -30.12
CA PRO A 70 -13.56 -23.99 -29.23
C PRO A 70 -13.73 -24.65 -27.86
N ASP A 71 -12.65 -24.78 -27.08
CA ASP A 71 -12.76 -25.06 -25.65
C ASP A 71 -11.43 -24.78 -24.95
N ALA A 72 -11.20 -23.49 -24.67
CA ALA A 72 -10.16 -23.06 -23.75
C ALA A 72 -10.62 -21.73 -23.14
N VAL A 73 -11.19 -21.81 -21.94
CA VAL A 73 -11.46 -20.65 -21.09
C VAL A 73 -10.13 -19.92 -20.89
N VAL A 74 -10.01 -18.76 -21.53
CA VAL A 74 -8.87 -17.86 -21.41
C VAL A 74 -8.78 -17.40 -19.96
N GLU A 75 -7.78 -17.91 -19.24
CA GLU A 75 -7.38 -17.38 -17.93
C GLU A 75 -7.03 -15.89 -18.09
N GLN A 76 -7.83 -15.04 -17.43
CA GLN A 76 -7.55 -13.62 -17.33
C GLN A 76 -6.21 -13.41 -16.60
N PRO A 77 -5.30 -12.54 -17.10
CA PRO A 77 -4.08 -12.24 -16.39
C PRO A 77 -4.42 -11.59 -15.03
N PRO A 78 -3.63 -11.87 -13.97
CA PRO A 78 -3.94 -11.41 -12.62
C PRO A 78 -3.98 -9.89 -12.60
N LYS A 79 -5.13 -9.35 -12.17
CA LYS A 79 -5.30 -7.92 -11.89
C LYS A 79 -4.18 -7.49 -10.94
N LYS A 80 -3.26 -6.66 -11.44
CA LYS A 80 -2.19 -6.06 -10.65
C LYS A 80 -2.79 -5.50 -9.37
N ALA A 81 -2.39 -6.07 -8.23
CA ALA A 81 -2.77 -5.56 -6.93
C ALA A 81 -2.37 -4.08 -6.87
N LYS A 82 -3.36 -3.19 -6.78
CA LYS A 82 -3.11 -1.77 -6.58
C LYS A 82 -2.22 -1.65 -5.35
N LEU A 83 -1.03 -1.05 -5.52
CA LEU A 83 -0.20 -0.64 -4.40
C LEU A 83 -1.10 0.08 -3.39
N SER A 84 -1.05 -0.41 -2.15
CA SER A 84 -1.77 0.14 -1.01
C SER A 84 -1.64 1.66 -1.06
N LYS A 85 -2.78 2.34 -1.28
CA LYS A 85 -2.85 3.81 -1.27
C LYS A 85 -2.17 4.27 0.01
N GLN A 86 -1.24 5.22 -0.11
CA GLN A 86 -0.72 5.95 1.05
C GLN A 86 -1.89 6.29 1.96
N GLN A 87 -1.90 5.65 3.12
CA GLN A 87 -2.93 5.83 4.11
C GLN A 87 -2.80 7.28 4.59
N SER A 88 -3.82 8.10 4.31
CA SER A 88 -3.85 9.48 4.76
C SER A 88 -3.68 9.54 6.27
N LEU A 89 -2.96 10.53 6.79
CA LEU A 89 -2.76 10.77 8.23
C LEU A 89 -4.06 10.79 9.05
N ASN A 90 -5.22 10.91 8.40
CA ASN A 90 -6.56 10.71 8.97
C ASN A 90 -6.76 9.36 9.68
N LEU A 91 -5.92 8.34 9.45
CA LEU A 91 -5.95 7.10 10.23
C LEU A 91 -5.29 7.23 11.62
N PHE A 92 -4.49 8.28 11.82
CA PHE A 92 -3.78 8.55 13.08
C PHE A 92 -4.48 9.60 13.94
N VAL A 93 -5.43 10.35 13.38
CA VAL A 93 -6.23 11.33 14.10
C VAL A 93 -7.60 10.72 14.32
N ASP A 94 -8.05 10.70 15.57
CA ASP A 94 -9.40 10.25 15.89
C ASP A 94 -10.40 11.15 15.15
N ARG A 95 -11.16 10.53 14.24
CA ARG A 95 -12.17 11.18 13.41
C ARG A 95 -13.53 10.71 13.91
N PRO A 96 -14.54 11.61 13.95
CA PRO A 96 -15.91 11.20 14.22
C PRO A 96 -16.35 10.15 13.19
N MET A 97 -16.84 9.02 13.71
CA MET A 97 -17.25 7.89 12.91
C MET A 97 -18.56 8.20 12.17
N SER A 98 -18.70 7.76 10.93
CA SER A 98 -20.00 7.86 10.24
C SER A 98 -21.01 6.88 10.85
N THR A 99 -22.30 7.14 10.71
CA THR A 99 -23.36 6.25 11.23
C THR A 99 -23.23 4.82 10.71
N SER A 100 -22.86 4.65 9.44
CA SER A 100 -22.61 3.33 8.83
C SER A 100 -21.41 2.61 9.44
N GLU A 101 -20.34 3.34 9.73
CA GLU A 101 -19.12 2.79 10.34
C GLU A 101 -19.41 2.35 11.79
N VAL A 102 -20.21 3.11 12.55
CA VAL A 102 -20.64 2.75 13.92
C VAL A 102 -21.45 1.46 13.91
N GLN A 103 -22.41 1.35 12.99
CA GLN A 103 -23.21 0.13 12.86
C GLN A 103 -22.35 -1.09 12.53
N GLN A 104 -21.36 -0.94 11.64
CA GLN A 104 -20.46 -2.04 11.30
C GLN A 104 -19.54 -2.42 12.47
N ALA A 105 -19.08 -1.45 13.26
CA ALA A 105 -18.33 -1.70 14.47
C ALA A 105 -19.17 -2.46 15.51
N ASN A 106 -20.42 -2.03 15.72
CA ASN A 106 -21.34 -2.69 16.64
C ASN A 106 -21.65 -4.14 16.23
N LEU A 107 -21.87 -4.40 14.94
CA LEU A 107 -22.04 -5.76 14.43
C LEU A 107 -20.80 -6.63 14.65
N SER A 108 -19.60 -6.06 14.47
CA SER A 108 -18.35 -6.77 14.71
C SER A 108 -18.17 -7.08 16.21
N PHE A 109 -18.56 -6.14 17.07
CA PHE A 109 -18.56 -6.32 18.52
C PHE A 109 -19.59 -7.38 18.97
N LEU A 110 -20.78 -7.38 18.40
CA LEU A 110 -21.79 -8.42 18.62
C LEU A 110 -21.27 -9.80 18.22
N GLN A 111 -20.68 -9.92 17.03
CA GLN A 111 -20.06 -11.17 16.58
C GLN A 111 -18.97 -11.65 17.54
N TYR A 112 -18.15 -10.73 18.05
CA TYR A 112 -17.16 -11.05 19.08
C TYR A 112 -17.82 -11.62 20.34
N LEU A 113 -18.85 -10.98 20.88
CA LEU A 113 -19.56 -11.46 22.08
C LEU A 113 -20.15 -12.86 21.89
N VAL A 114 -20.81 -13.08 20.74
CA VAL A 114 -21.40 -14.39 20.40
C VAL A 114 -20.32 -15.46 20.24
N ASN A 115 -19.25 -15.17 19.50
CA ASN A 115 -18.18 -16.14 19.24
C ASN A 115 -17.34 -16.46 20.48
N SER A 116 -17.19 -15.49 21.38
CA SER A 116 -16.48 -15.67 22.65
C SER A 116 -17.37 -16.21 23.78
N GLN A 117 -18.66 -16.44 23.51
CA GLN A 117 -19.66 -16.90 24.49
C GLN A 117 -19.72 -16.02 25.75
N LEU A 118 -19.48 -14.71 25.57
CA LEU A 118 -19.58 -13.75 26.67
C LEU A 118 -21.04 -13.35 26.90
N ALA A 119 -21.38 -13.08 28.15
CA ALA A 119 -22.70 -12.55 28.48
C ALA A 119 -22.85 -11.13 27.92
N PHE A 120 -23.98 -10.78 27.29
CA PHE A 120 -24.22 -9.43 26.75
C PHE A 120 -24.05 -8.28 27.76
N ARG A 121 -24.11 -8.59 29.06
CA ARG A 121 -23.80 -7.63 30.13
C ARG A 121 -22.36 -7.10 30.07
N THR A 122 -21.41 -7.83 29.48
CA THR A 122 -20.03 -7.36 29.32
C THR A 122 -19.92 -6.13 28.41
N ALA A 123 -20.93 -5.86 27.58
CA ALA A 123 -20.99 -4.63 26.80
C ALA A 123 -21.12 -3.37 27.67
N GLU A 124 -21.66 -3.49 28.88
CA GLU A 124 -21.83 -2.40 29.85
C GLU A 124 -20.70 -2.37 30.90
N ASP A 125 -19.60 -3.08 30.68
CA ASP A 125 -18.47 -3.07 31.60
C ASP A 125 -17.73 -1.72 31.55
N PRO A 126 -17.57 -1.00 32.68
CA PRO A 126 -16.82 0.27 32.70
C PRO A 126 -15.37 0.11 32.21
N PHE A 127 -14.73 -1.03 32.44
CA PHE A 127 -13.36 -1.24 31.97
C PHE A 127 -13.27 -1.37 30.45
N LEU A 128 -14.30 -1.95 29.83
CA LEU A 128 -14.41 -2.04 28.38
C LEU A 128 -14.63 -0.66 27.77
N ALA A 129 -15.50 0.16 28.38
CA ALA A 129 -15.74 1.54 27.94
C ALA A 129 -14.46 2.38 28.03
N ASP A 130 -13.71 2.31 29.12
CA ASP A 130 -12.42 2.99 29.28
C ASP A 130 -11.38 2.53 28.26
N TRP A 131 -11.33 1.23 27.98
CA TRP A 131 -10.43 0.66 26.98
C TRP A 131 -10.79 1.13 25.56
N ALA A 132 -12.08 1.10 25.22
CA ALA A 132 -12.58 1.57 23.93
C ALA A 132 -12.30 3.06 23.74
N TYR A 133 -12.53 3.88 24.78
CA TYR A 133 -12.23 5.31 24.77
C TYR A 133 -10.74 5.61 24.54
N LYS A 134 -9.83 4.81 25.14
CA LYS A 134 -8.37 4.95 24.92
C LYS A 134 -7.95 4.60 23.50
N LEU A 135 -8.58 3.61 22.89
CA LEU A 135 -8.28 3.22 21.51
C LEU A 135 -8.89 4.20 20.51
N ARG A 136 -10.11 4.64 20.77
CA ARG A 136 -10.89 5.49 19.86
C ARG A 136 -11.94 6.32 20.63
N PRO A 137 -11.58 7.55 21.04
CA PRO A 137 -12.50 8.42 21.77
C PRO A 137 -13.83 8.72 21.05
N SER A 138 -13.85 8.68 19.72
CA SER A 138 -15.05 8.91 18.91
C SER A 138 -16.10 7.79 18.98
N TYR A 139 -15.73 6.62 19.47
CA TYR A 139 -16.60 5.44 19.49
C TYR A 139 -17.12 5.20 20.90
N ASP A 140 -18.45 5.19 21.03
CA ASP A 140 -19.13 4.82 22.26
C ASP A 140 -19.61 3.37 22.17
N VAL A 141 -19.34 2.59 23.21
CA VAL A 141 -19.66 1.15 23.22
C VAL A 141 -21.17 1.00 23.32
N PRO A 142 -21.80 0.17 22.48
CA PRO A 142 -23.25 0.00 22.51
C PRO A 142 -23.69 -0.72 23.78
N SER A 143 -24.78 -0.25 24.39
CA SER A 143 -25.43 -0.97 25.49
C SER A 143 -26.02 -2.30 25.03
N ARG A 144 -26.28 -3.21 25.98
CA ARG A 144 -26.86 -4.53 25.70
C ARG A 144 -28.25 -4.49 25.04
N PHE A 145 -28.94 -3.36 25.09
CA PHE A 145 -30.27 -3.19 24.48
C PHE A 145 -30.20 -2.71 23.03
N VAL A 146 -29.04 -2.20 22.61
CA VAL A 146 -28.80 -1.65 21.27
C VAL A 146 -28.02 -2.65 20.40
N LEU A 147 -27.33 -3.60 21.02
CA LEU A 147 -26.60 -4.71 20.39
C LEU A 147 -27.51 -5.78 19.77
#